data_AF-A0A527X3U6-F1
#
_entry.id   AF-A0A527X3U6-F1
#
_cell.length_a   1.000
_cell.length_b   1.000
_cell.length_c   1.000
_cell.angle_alpha   90.00
_cell.angle_beta   90.00
_cell.angle_gamma   90.00
#
_symmetry.space_group_name_H-M   'P 1'
#
loop_
_entity.id
_entity.type
_entity.pdbx_description
1 polymer ?
#
loop_
_entity_poly.entity_id
_entity_poly.type
_entity_poly.pdbx_seq_one_letter_code
_entity_poly.pdbx_strand_id
1 'polypeptide(L)'
;MTKITDLRTFDLRFPTSQSLDGSDAMNPDPDYSAAYVILDTDVPSLKGHGLTFTIGRGNEICCAAIEALRHLVVGLDLDWVKEDPGRFWHHVTGDSQLRWIGPDKGAMHLAVGAVVNAVWDLWAKEAGKPVWRLVAEMSPEEILRIVDFRYLTDAITPAEALAILKKAEAGKTERIATLEREGYACYTTSAGWLGYPDDKLRRLCQEAVDDGFNHIKLKVGRDRADDIRRLRIA
;
A
#
# COMPACT_ATOMS: atom_id res chain seq x y z
N MET A 1 17.68 -17.87 11.62
CA MET A 1 16.61 -17.96 10.63
C MET A 1 15.33 -17.65 11.35
N THR A 2 14.69 -16.52 11.03
CA THR A 2 13.37 -16.17 11.58
C THR A 2 12.32 -16.91 10.78
N LYS A 3 11.45 -17.64 11.47
CA LYS A 3 10.38 -18.44 10.86
C LYS A 3 9.03 -17.83 11.17
N ILE A 4 8.14 -17.73 10.18
CA ILE A 4 6.76 -17.30 10.40
C ILE A 4 6.00 -18.44 11.06
N THR A 5 5.49 -18.21 12.27
CA THR A 5 4.85 -19.24 13.11
C THR A 5 3.33 -19.14 13.13
N ASP A 6 2.79 -17.94 12.89
CA ASP A 6 1.34 -17.71 12.85
C ASP A 6 1.00 -16.51 11.95
N LEU A 7 -0.27 -16.45 11.56
CA LEU A 7 -0.89 -15.36 10.83
C LEU A 7 -2.18 -15.01 11.58
N ARG A 8 -2.41 -13.74 11.93
CA ARG A 8 -3.63 -13.29 12.61
C ARG A 8 -4.28 -12.16 11.84
N THR A 9 -5.59 -12.24 11.65
CA THR A 9 -6.37 -11.18 11.00
C THR A 9 -7.25 -10.41 11.95
N PHE A 10 -7.47 -9.12 11.65
CA PHE A 10 -8.35 -8.24 12.39
C PHE A 10 -9.22 -7.44 11.41
N ASP A 11 -10.53 -7.52 11.58
CA ASP A 11 -11.49 -6.68 10.87
C ASP A 11 -11.65 -5.36 11.64
N LEU A 12 -10.95 -4.31 11.18
CA LEU A 12 -10.97 -2.99 11.78
C LEU A 12 -11.80 -2.04 10.92
N ARG A 13 -12.77 -1.35 11.51
CA ARG A 13 -13.64 -0.38 10.81
C ARG A 13 -13.74 0.91 11.60
N PHE A 14 -13.62 2.02 10.91
CA PHE A 14 -13.64 3.36 11.49
C PHE A 14 -14.86 4.13 10.97
N PRO A 15 -15.64 4.81 11.83
CA PRO A 15 -16.91 5.42 11.46
C PRO A 15 -16.74 6.78 10.74
N THR A 16 -15.95 6.81 9.65
CA THR A 16 -15.67 8.03 8.88
C THR A 16 -16.92 8.58 8.17
N SER A 17 -17.92 7.73 7.93
CA SER A 17 -19.21 8.13 7.36
C SER A 17 -19.96 9.13 8.24
N GLN A 18 -19.74 9.14 9.56
CA GLN A 18 -20.38 10.09 10.48
C GLN A 18 -20.05 11.56 10.15
N SER A 19 -18.87 11.81 9.59
CA SER A 19 -18.40 13.14 9.17
C SER A 19 -18.32 13.29 7.65
N LEU A 20 -18.70 12.25 6.90
CA LEU A 20 -18.56 12.11 5.45
C LEU A 20 -17.10 12.27 4.97
N ASP A 21 -16.14 11.89 5.81
CA ASP A 21 -14.72 11.93 5.48
C ASP A 21 -14.42 10.83 4.46
N GLY A 22 -13.77 11.19 3.36
CA GLY A 22 -13.55 10.26 2.24
C GLY A 22 -14.65 10.22 1.19
N SER A 23 -15.80 10.87 1.44
CA SER A 23 -16.95 10.84 0.52
C SER A 23 -16.62 11.40 -0.87
N ASP A 24 -17.11 10.72 -1.90
CA ASP A 24 -17.04 11.16 -3.29
C ASP A 24 -18.28 10.78 -4.10
N ALA A 25 -18.25 11.04 -5.41
CA ALA A 25 -19.40 10.82 -6.30
C ALA A 25 -19.81 9.34 -6.42
N MET A 26 -18.88 8.41 -6.20
CA MET A 26 -19.14 6.97 -6.26
C MET A 26 -19.41 6.39 -4.87
N ASN A 27 -18.67 6.86 -3.85
CA ASN A 27 -18.69 6.34 -2.48
C ASN A 27 -19.19 7.46 -1.55
N PRO A 28 -20.51 7.60 -1.36
CA PRO A 28 -21.07 8.75 -0.64
C PRO A 28 -20.82 8.71 0.87
N ASP A 29 -20.70 7.53 1.47
CA ASP A 29 -20.65 7.29 2.92
C ASP A 29 -19.62 6.21 3.32
N PRO A 30 -18.34 6.34 2.94
CA PRO A 30 -17.35 5.31 3.23
C PRO A 30 -17.03 5.24 4.73
N ASP A 31 -16.97 4.02 5.26
CA ASP A 31 -16.38 3.72 6.58
C ASP A 31 -15.00 3.10 6.36
N TYR A 32 -13.97 3.94 6.42
CA TYR A 32 -12.59 3.51 6.19
C TYR A 32 -12.28 2.32 7.09
N SER A 33 -11.79 1.25 6.48
CA SER A 33 -11.63 -0.05 7.12
C SER A 33 -10.32 -0.68 6.69
N ALA A 34 -9.79 -1.55 7.55
CA ALA A 34 -8.58 -2.30 7.30
C ALA A 34 -8.83 -3.78 7.57
N ALA A 35 -8.58 -4.61 6.57
CA ALA A 35 -8.35 -6.03 6.79
C ALA A 35 -6.88 -6.16 7.19
N TYR A 36 -6.64 -6.13 8.49
CA TYR A 36 -5.32 -6.03 9.08
C TYR A 36 -4.74 -7.42 9.35
N VAL A 37 -3.45 -7.60 9.11
CA VAL A 37 -2.75 -8.87 9.31
C VAL A 37 -1.49 -8.68 10.15
N ILE A 38 -1.25 -9.62 11.05
CA ILE A 38 0.00 -9.77 11.79
C ILE A 38 0.59 -11.14 11.48
N LEU A 39 1.87 -11.16 11.08
CA LEU A 39 2.69 -12.36 10.97
C LEU A 39 3.53 -12.46 12.24
N ASP A 40 3.23 -13.45 13.07
CA ASP A 40 4.05 -13.77 14.24
C ASP A 40 5.20 -14.68 13.82
N THR A 41 6.32 -14.58 14.56
CA THR A 41 7.52 -15.37 14.28
C THR A 41 7.96 -16.17 15.50
N ASP A 42 8.95 -17.03 15.32
CA ASP A 42 9.66 -17.73 16.40
C ASP A 42 10.55 -16.80 17.25
N VAL A 43 10.69 -15.52 16.85
CA VAL A 43 11.32 -14.46 17.64
C VAL A 43 10.21 -13.54 18.19
N PRO A 44 9.84 -13.64 19.49
CA PRO A 44 8.63 -12.99 20.02
C PRO A 44 8.54 -11.47 19.83
N SER A 45 9.69 -10.77 19.77
CA SER A 45 9.77 -9.32 19.57
C SER A 45 9.62 -8.89 18.11
N LEU A 46 9.65 -9.82 17.16
CA LEU A 46 9.70 -9.54 15.74
C LEU A 46 8.40 -10.02 15.07
N LYS A 47 7.65 -9.07 14.52
CA LYS A 47 6.35 -9.30 13.89
C LYS A 47 6.20 -8.47 12.62
N GLY A 48 5.63 -9.07 11.60
CA GLY A 48 5.24 -8.40 10.36
C GLY A 48 3.82 -7.88 10.44
N HIS A 49 3.59 -6.63 10.07
CA HIS A 49 2.30 -5.97 10.10
C HIS A 49 1.95 -5.47 8.71
N GLY A 50 0.74 -5.79 8.26
CA GLY A 50 0.23 -5.36 6.97
C GLY A 50 -1.26 -5.10 7.02
N LEU A 51 -1.77 -4.43 6.00
CA LEU A 51 -3.20 -4.24 5.82
C LEU A 51 -3.52 -4.11 4.34
N THR A 52 -4.78 -4.37 4.02
CA THR A 52 -5.40 -3.84 2.81
C THR A 52 -6.60 -2.97 3.20
N PHE A 53 -6.81 -1.92 2.42
CA PHE A 53 -7.82 -0.89 2.70
C PHE A 53 -9.15 -1.22 2.03
N THR A 54 -10.23 -1.06 2.78
CA THR A 54 -11.61 -1.12 2.27
C THR A 54 -12.44 0.02 2.87
N ILE A 55 -13.72 0.12 2.50
CA ILE A 55 -14.60 1.23 2.92
C ILE A 55 -15.87 0.75 3.66
N GLY A 56 -15.76 -0.34 4.41
CA GLY A 56 -16.81 -0.80 5.33
C GLY A 56 -17.30 -2.21 5.02
N ARG A 57 -18.47 -2.33 4.37
CA ARG A 57 -19.03 -3.64 3.95
C ARG A 57 -18.03 -4.37 3.02
N GLY A 58 -17.81 -5.66 3.27
CA GLY A 58 -16.87 -6.47 2.50
C GLY A 58 -15.44 -6.52 3.07
N ASN A 59 -15.14 -5.77 4.15
CA ASN A 59 -13.85 -5.88 4.82
C ASN A 59 -13.61 -7.31 5.35
N GLU A 60 -14.68 -7.96 5.83
CA GLU A 60 -14.66 -9.34 6.31
C GLU A 60 -14.28 -10.34 5.22
N ILE A 61 -14.62 -10.07 3.96
CA ILE A 61 -14.26 -10.90 2.80
C ILE A 61 -12.75 -10.81 2.56
N CYS A 62 -12.16 -9.62 2.70
CA CYS A 62 -10.71 -9.44 2.61
C CYS A 62 -9.98 -10.13 3.77
N CYS A 63 -10.51 -10.07 5.01
CA CYS A 63 -9.95 -10.84 6.13
C CYS A 63 -9.99 -12.35 5.85
N ALA A 64 -11.12 -12.88 5.36
CA ALA A 64 -11.24 -14.29 5.01
C ALA A 64 -10.27 -14.70 3.88
N ALA A 65 -10.07 -13.83 2.89
CA ALA A 65 -9.08 -14.05 1.82
C ALA A 65 -7.63 -14.03 2.36
N ILE A 66 -7.31 -13.18 3.34
CA ILE A 66 -6.01 -13.20 4.02
C ILE A 66 -5.82 -14.53 4.77
N GLU A 67 -6.84 -15.00 5.49
CA GLU A 67 -6.79 -16.30 6.17
C GLU A 67 -6.59 -17.48 5.20
N ALA A 68 -7.16 -17.40 3.99
CA ALA A 68 -6.96 -18.42 2.97
C ALA A 68 -5.47 -18.57 2.55
N LEU A 69 -4.67 -17.50 2.66
CA LEU A 69 -3.23 -17.52 2.35
C LEU A 69 -2.37 -18.17 3.44
N ARG A 70 -2.94 -18.48 4.63
CA ARG A 70 -2.22 -19.02 5.78
C ARG A 70 -1.29 -20.19 5.44
N HIS A 71 -1.81 -21.16 4.69
CA HIS A 71 -1.08 -22.39 4.34
C HIS A 71 0.11 -22.15 3.39
N LEU A 72 0.16 -21.00 2.71
CA LEU A 72 1.27 -20.60 1.85
C LEU A 72 2.35 -19.83 2.61
N VAL A 73 2.08 -19.35 3.84
CA VAL A 73 2.93 -18.38 4.54
C VAL A 73 3.40 -18.87 5.90
N VAL A 74 2.53 -19.51 6.68
CA VAL A 74 2.92 -20.09 7.97
C VAL A 74 3.88 -21.25 7.73
N GLY A 75 5.04 -21.19 8.38
CA GLY A 75 6.12 -22.16 8.22
C GLY A 75 7.21 -21.72 7.23
N LEU A 76 7.07 -20.59 6.55
CA LEU A 76 8.15 -20.04 5.73
C LEU A 76 9.28 -19.48 6.59
N ASP A 77 10.51 -19.70 6.15
CA ASP A 77 11.70 -19.04 6.65
C ASP A 77 11.85 -17.67 5.98
N LEU A 78 12.03 -16.62 6.76
CA LEU A 78 12.18 -15.26 6.24
C LEU A 78 13.41 -15.15 5.33
N ASP A 79 14.49 -15.87 5.65
CA ASP A 79 15.70 -15.90 4.81
C ASP A 79 15.43 -16.47 3.40
N TRP A 80 14.55 -17.47 3.27
CA TRP A 80 14.09 -17.96 1.96
C TRP A 80 13.35 -16.88 1.17
N VAL A 81 12.63 -15.97 1.84
CA VAL A 81 12.00 -14.82 1.17
C VAL A 81 13.06 -13.80 0.73
N LYS A 82 14.04 -13.47 1.58
CA LYS A 82 15.09 -12.49 1.28
C LYS A 82 15.99 -12.89 0.12
N GLU A 83 16.27 -14.18 0.00
CA GLU A 83 17.10 -14.74 -1.08
C GLU A 83 16.52 -14.45 -2.46
N ASP A 84 15.19 -14.52 -2.60
CA ASP A 84 14.48 -14.31 -3.85
C ASP A 84 13.03 -13.84 -3.56
N PRO A 85 12.81 -12.52 -3.41
CA PRO A 85 11.49 -11.99 -3.10
C PRO A 85 10.50 -12.17 -4.26
N GLY A 86 10.99 -12.22 -5.50
CA GLY A 86 10.20 -12.54 -6.69
C GLY A 86 9.68 -13.98 -6.67
N ARG A 87 10.50 -14.95 -6.24
CA ARG A 87 10.06 -16.33 -5.98
C ARG A 87 8.98 -16.39 -4.90
N PHE A 88 9.12 -15.64 -3.81
CA PHE A 88 8.07 -15.56 -2.78
C PHE A 88 6.78 -14.98 -3.37
N TRP A 89 6.86 -13.90 -4.14
CA TRP A 89 5.70 -13.32 -4.82
C TRP A 89 5.02 -14.34 -5.75
N HIS A 90 5.82 -15.06 -6.55
CA HIS A 90 5.33 -16.10 -7.43
C HIS A 90 4.66 -17.26 -6.66
N HIS A 91 5.20 -17.64 -5.51
CA HIS A 91 4.61 -18.67 -4.64
C HIS A 91 3.24 -18.25 -4.11
N VAL A 92 3.11 -17.06 -3.50
CA VAL A 92 1.83 -16.61 -2.91
C VAL A 92 0.78 -16.22 -3.95
N THR A 93 1.20 -15.88 -5.17
CA THR A 93 0.29 -15.63 -6.31
C THR A 93 0.16 -16.81 -7.26
N GLY A 94 0.84 -17.92 -6.98
CA GLY A 94 0.98 -19.06 -7.88
C GLY A 94 -0.02 -20.19 -7.63
N ASP A 95 -0.66 -20.22 -6.46
CA ASP A 95 -1.69 -21.21 -6.15
C ASP A 95 -2.84 -21.09 -7.15
N SER A 96 -2.96 -22.09 -8.03
CA SER A 96 -3.92 -22.04 -9.13
C SER A 96 -5.39 -21.94 -8.68
N GLN A 97 -5.74 -22.47 -7.51
CA GLN A 97 -7.11 -22.42 -6.98
C GLN A 97 -7.41 -21.02 -6.41
N LEU A 98 -6.46 -20.43 -5.68
CA LEU A 98 -6.60 -19.04 -5.22
C LEU A 98 -6.55 -18.05 -6.39
N ARG A 99 -5.71 -18.30 -7.41
CA ARG A 99 -5.69 -17.53 -8.67
C ARG A 99 -7.04 -17.56 -9.37
N TRP A 100 -7.79 -18.65 -9.30
CA TRP A 100 -9.11 -18.76 -9.92
C TRP A 100 -10.13 -17.74 -9.36
N ILE A 101 -9.92 -17.26 -8.13
CA ILE A 101 -10.74 -16.24 -7.48
C ILE A 101 -10.37 -14.81 -7.93
N GLY A 102 -9.28 -14.64 -8.70
CA GLY A 102 -8.85 -13.37 -9.29
C GLY A 102 -8.80 -13.47 -10.82
N PRO A 103 -7.66 -13.85 -11.43
CA PRO A 103 -6.30 -13.81 -10.90
C PRO A 103 -5.77 -12.37 -10.82
N ASP A 104 -4.89 -12.13 -9.85
CA ASP A 104 -4.18 -10.85 -9.65
C ASP A 104 -5.10 -9.61 -9.61
N LYS A 105 -6.32 -9.78 -9.07
CA LYS A 105 -7.34 -8.74 -8.89
C LYS A 105 -8.28 -9.06 -7.74
N GLY A 106 -9.07 -8.07 -7.32
CA GLY A 106 -10.17 -8.23 -6.36
C GLY A 106 -9.71 -8.62 -4.94
N ALA A 107 -10.63 -9.18 -4.15
CA ALA A 107 -10.40 -9.48 -2.73
C ALA A 107 -9.19 -10.40 -2.49
N MET A 108 -8.99 -11.41 -3.33
CA MET A 108 -7.85 -12.32 -3.20
C MET A 108 -6.52 -11.60 -3.40
N HIS A 109 -6.41 -10.69 -4.38
CA HIS A 109 -5.16 -9.96 -4.60
C HIS A 109 -4.95 -8.79 -3.61
N LEU A 110 -6.03 -8.20 -3.10
CA LEU A 110 -5.97 -7.29 -1.95
C LEU A 110 -5.39 -8.01 -0.72
N ALA A 111 -5.81 -9.26 -0.46
CA ALA A 111 -5.28 -10.09 0.62
C ALA A 111 -3.79 -10.43 0.42
N VAL A 112 -3.39 -10.82 -0.80
CA VAL A 112 -1.98 -11.04 -1.13
C VAL A 112 -1.15 -9.79 -0.85
N GLY A 113 -1.63 -8.61 -1.26
CA GLY A 113 -0.95 -7.34 -0.98
C GLY A 113 -0.74 -7.08 0.51
N ALA A 114 -1.74 -7.33 1.35
CA ALA A 114 -1.62 -7.19 2.81
C ALA A 114 -0.53 -8.10 3.39
N VAL A 115 -0.53 -9.38 2.98
CA VAL A 115 0.42 -10.38 3.48
C VAL A 115 1.84 -10.13 2.98
N VAL A 116 2.02 -9.82 1.69
CA VAL A 116 3.33 -9.48 1.12
C VAL A 116 3.90 -8.25 1.80
N ASN A 117 3.10 -7.21 2.04
CA ASN A 117 3.55 -6.02 2.75
C ASN A 117 3.89 -6.30 4.23
N ALA A 118 3.18 -7.22 4.89
CA ALA A 118 3.54 -7.66 6.24
C ALA A 118 4.90 -8.37 6.28
N VAL A 119 5.26 -9.13 5.23
CA VAL A 119 6.59 -9.73 5.10
C VAL A 119 7.67 -8.68 4.86
N TRP A 120 7.38 -7.63 4.07
CA TRP A 120 8.31 -6.50 3.90
C TRP A 120 8.51 -5.71 5.20
N ASP A 121 7.45 -5.47 5.97
CA ASP A 121 7.55 -4.84 7.30
C ASP A 121 8.38 -5.70 8.25
N LEU A 122 8.16 -7.03 8.26
CA LEU A 122 8.93 -7.98 9.04
C LEU A 122 10.43 -7.91 8.70
N TRP A 123 10.77 -7.96 7.40
CA TRP A 123 12.14 -7.86 6.92
C TRP A 123 12.78 -6.51 7.29
N ALA A 124 12.05 -5.40 7.10
CA ALA A 124 12.55 -4.07 7.44
C ALA A 124 12.86 -3.93 8.93
N LYS A 125 11.99 -4.44 9.80
CA LYS A 125 12.19 -4.47 11.25
C LYS A 125 13.41 -5.29 11.66
N GLU A 126 13.55 -6.49 11.10
CA GLU A 126 14.70 -7.34 11.38
C GLU A 126 16.02 -6.70 10.90
N ALA A 127 16.00 -6.01 9.76
CA ALA A 127 17.12 -5.24 9.24
C ALA A 127 17.39 -3.93 9.99
N GLY A 128 16.50 -3.52 10.92
CA GLY A 128 16.59 -2.26 11.64
C GLY A 128 16.46 -1.02 10.75
N LYS A 129 15.71 -1.10 9.64
CA LYS A 129 15.58 -0.04 8.63
C LYS A 129 14.11 0.29 8.35
N PRO A 130 13.77 1.55 8.00
CA PRO A 130 12.50 1.80 7.34
C PRO A 130 12.50 1.17 5.94
N VAL A 131 11.33 0.68 5.48
CA VAL A 131 11.21 -0.06 4.21
C VAL A 131 11.81 0.69 3.02
N TRP A 132 11.59 2.00 2.92
CA TRP A 132 12.13 2.81 1.82
C TRP A 132 13.66 2.74 1.74
N ARG A 133 14.34 2.69 2.89
CA ARG A 133 15.79 2.64 2.98
C ARG A 133 16.30 1.22 2.75
N LEU A 134 15.59 0.21 3.29
CA LEU A 134 15.87 -1.19 2.99
C LEU A 134 15.94 -1.43 1.47
N VAL A 135 14.93 -0.97 0.72
CA VAL A 135 14.87 -1.14 -0.74
C VAL A 135 15.86 -0.22 -1.45
N ALA A 136 15.99 1.05 -1.05
CA ALA A 136 16.90 1.98 -1.74
C ALA A 136 18.38 1.56 -1.64
N GLU A 137 18.79 0.94 -0.53
CA GLU A 137 20.17 0.49 -0.31
C GLU A 137 20.50 -0.83 -1.00
N MET A 138 19.52 -1.55 -1.54
CA MET A 138 19.76 -2.72 -2.38
C MET A 138 20.53 -2.36 -3.67
N SER A 139 21.32 -3.31 -4.17
CA SER A 139 21.93 -3.23 -5.49
C SER A 139 20.85 -3.25 -6.60
N PRO A 140 21.17 -2.77 -7.81
CA PRO A 140 20.26 -2.91 -8.96
C PRO A 140 19.78 -4.35 -9.18
N GLU A 141 20.66 -5.34 -9.01
CA GLU A 141 20.35 -6.77 -9.15
C GLU A 141 19.44 -7.29 -8.02
N GLU A 142 19.63 -6.80 -6.80
CA GLU A 142 18.73 -7.10 -5.67
C GLU A 142 17.33 -6.53 -5.90
N ILE A 143 17.21 -5.29 -6.36
CA ILE A 143 15.91 -4.68 -6.69
C ILE A 143 15.24 -5.44 -7.84
N LEU A 144 16.01 -5.83 -8.86
CA LEU A 144 15.47 -6.61 -10.00
C LEU A 144 14.84 -7.93 -9.54
N ARG A 145 15.45 -8.62 -8.55
CA ARG A 145 14.94 -9.87 -7.98
C ARG A 145 13.62 -9.73 -7.21
N ILE A 146 13.18 -8.51 -6.90
CA ILE A 146 11.87 -8.29 -6.24
C ILE A 146 10.71 -8.57 -7.20
N VAL A 147 10.91 -8.38 -8.51
CA VAL A 147 9.82 -8.33 -9.50
C VAL A 147 9.62 -9.69 -10.18
N ASP A 148 8.38 -10.20 -10.19
CA ASP A 148 7.98 -11.27 -11.12
C ASP A 148 7.66 -10.64 -12.49
N PHE A 149 8.47 -10.96 -13.51
CA PHE A 149 8.34 -10.41 -14.87
C PHE A 149 7.31 -11.12 -15.74
N ARG A 150 6.58 -12.12 -15.21
CA ARG A 150 5.54 -12.81 -15.95
C ARG A 150 4.48 -11.80 -16.45
N TYR A 151 4.23 -11.81 -17.76
CA TYR A 151 3.32 -10.90 -18.47
C TYR A 151 3.77 -9.43 -18.57
N LEU A 152 5.06 -9.13 -18.33
CA LEU A 152 5.61 -7.77 -18.49
C LEU A 152 6.59 -7.63 -19.66
N THR A 153 7.13 -8.74 -20.17
CA THR A 153 8.34 -8.74 -21.02
C THR A 153 8.14 -8.23 -22.44
N ASP A 154 6.90 -8.03 -22.89
CA ASP A 154 6.57 -7.34 -24.12
C ASP A 154 6.62 -5.81 -24.00
N ALA A 155 6.61 -5.29 -22.76
CA ALA A 155 6.71 -3.86 -22.45
C ALA A 155 8.01 -3.47 -21.74
N ILE A 156 8.50 -4.32 -20.84
CA ILE A 156 9.75 -4.13 -20.10
C ILE A 156 10.39 -5.47 -19.76
N THR A 157 11.57 -5.70 -20.31
CA THR A 157 12.38 -6.89 -20.02
C THR A 157 13.19 -6.71 -18.74
N PRO A 158 13.66 -7.81 -18.10
CA PRO A 158 14.58 -7.71 -16.96
C PRO A 158 15.87 -6.93 -17.27
N ALA A 159 16.38 -7.04 -18.51
CA ALA A 159 17.59 -6.32 -18.93
C ALA A 159 17.35 -4.80 -19.00
N GLU A 160 16.20 -4.38 -19.53
CA GLU A 160 15.81 -2.96 -19.58
C GLU A 160 15.56 -2.38 -18.18
N ALA A 161 14.84 -3.13 -17.33
CA ALA A 161 14.64 -2.74 -15.93
C ALA A 161 15.98 -2.59 -15.18
N LEU A 162 16.90 -3.54 -15.36
CA LEU A 162 18.24 -3.46 -14.77
C LEU A 162 19.03 -2.25 -15.27
N ALA A 163 18.93 -1.92 -16.56
CA ALA A 163 19.58 -0.74 -17.13
C ALA A 163 19.06 0.56 -16.50
N ILE A 164 17.74 0.67 -16.25
CA ILE A 164 17.14 1.80 -15.53
C ILE A 164 17.71 1.91 -14.11
N LEU A 165 17.75 0.78 -13.39
CA LEU A 165 18.24 0.74 -12.01
C LEU A 165 19.74 1.09 -11.90
N LYS A 166 20.59 0.56 -12.79
CA LYS A 166 22.02 0.89 -12.86
C LYS A 166 22.27 2.35 -13.18
N LYS A 167 21.50 2.91 -14.12
CA LYS A 167 21.58 4.35 -14.43
C LYS A 167 21.24 5.20 -13.21
N ALA A 168 20.27 4.76 -12.40
CA ALA A 168 19.85 5.43 -11.17
C ALA A 168 20.75 5.14 -9.95
N GLU A 169 21.84 4.38 -10.10
CA GLU A 169 22.78 4.15 -8.99
C GLU A 169 23.65 5.39 -8.73
N ALA A 170 24.08 6.08 -9.79
CA ALA A 170 24.78 7.35 -9.69
C ALA A 170 23.92 8.40 -8.98
N GLY A 171 24.47 9.03 -7.93
CA GLY A 171 23.78 10.03 -7.11
C GLY A 171 22.79 9.46 -6.08
N LYS A 172 22.73 8.14 -5.88
CA LYS A 172 21.82 7.51 -4.90
C LYS A 172 22.03 8.07 -3.49
N THR A 173 23.28 8.15 -3.02
CA THR A 173 23.62 8.69 -1.69
C THR A 173 23.16 10.14 -1.52
N GLU A 174 23.35 10.97 -2.54
CA GLU A 174 22.92 12.39 -2.51
C GLU A 174 21.39 12.51 -2.48
N ARG A 175 20.66 11.68 -3.24
CA ARG A 175 19.20 11.64 -3.19
C ARG A 175 18.66 11.18 -1.84
N ILE A 176 19.29 10.20 -1.21
CA ILE A 176 18.95 9.76 0.16
C ILE A 176 19.14 10.92 1.14
N ALA A 177 20.30 11.57 1.12
CA ALA A 177 20.58 12.71 2.00
C ALA A 177 19.63 13.90 1.76
N THR A 178 19.21 14.10 0.51
CA THR A 178 18.21 15.12 0.15
C THR A 178 16.83 14.76 0.68
N LEU A 179 16.38 13.52 0.52
CA LEU A 179 15.11 13.04 1.07
C LEU A 179 15.07 13.16 2.60
N GLU A 180 16.16 12.84 3.30
CA GLU A 180 16.26 12.98 4.75
C GLU A 180 16.23 14.45 5.21
N ARG A 181 16.78 15.37 4.41
CA ARG A 181 16.83 16.80 4.72
C ARG A 181 15.53 17.53 4.39
N GLU A 182 14.91 17.20 3.26
CA GLU A 182 13.84 18.00 2.64
C GLU A 182 12.48 17.31 2.67
N GLY A 183 12.44 16.01 2.97
CA GLY A 183 11.22 15.21 2.87
C GLY A 183 10.79 14.96 1.43
N TYR A 184 9.52 14.59 1.25
CA TYR A 184 8.92 14.38 -0.06
C TYR A 184 7.69 15.27 -0.19
N ALA A 185 7.61 16.06 -1.26
CA ALA A 185 6.47 16.95 -1.50
C ALA A 185 5.14 16.18 -1.52
N CYS A 186 4.15 16.68 -0.78
CA CYS A 186 2.83 16.08 -0.66
C CYS A 186 1.73 17.05 -1.13
N TYR A 187 0.56 16.49 -1.43
CA TYR A 187 -0.67 17.23 -1.69
C TYR A 187 -1.76 16.71 -0.76
N THR A 188 -2.79 17.51 -0.49
CA THR A 188 -3.91 17.09 0.37
C THR A 188 -5.21 16.93 -0.42
N THR A 189 -6.02 15.96 -0.01
CA THR A 189 -7.40 15.77 -0.50
C THR A 189 -8.43 16.10 0.58
N SER A 190 -7.99 16.43 1.80
CA SER A 190 -8.86 16.51 2.98
C SER A 190 -9.89 17.64 2.90
N ALA A 191 -9.60 18.71 2.15
CA ALA A 191 -10.56 19.79 1.91
C ALA A 191 -11.66 19.42 0.90
N GLY A 192 -11.42 18.40 0.07
CA GLY A 192 -12.13 18.19 -1.17
C GLY A 192 -13.29 17.20 -1.14
N TRP A 193 -13.61 16.59 0.00
CA TRP A 193 -14.65 15.56 0.09
C TRP A 193 -16.03 16.09 -0.31
N LEU A 194 -16.82 15.28 -1.00
CA LEU A 194 -18.03 15.74 -1.69
C LEU A 194 -19.22 15.96 -0.73
N GLY A 195 -19.24 15.26 0.40
CA GLY A 195 -20.25 15.42 1.44
C GLY A 195 -20.10 16.70 2.28
N TYR A 196 -19.04 17.47 2.10
CA TYR A 196 -18.79 18.67 2.90
C TYR A 196 -19.62 19.87 2.43
N PRO A 197 -20.17 20.66 3.38
CA PRO A 197 -20.79 21.94 3.04
C PRO A 197 -19.73 22.95 2.57
N ASP A 198 -20.17 23.92 1.76
CA ASP A 198 -19.33 24.93 1.12
C ASP A 198 -18.46 25.72 2.12
N ASP A 199 -18.96 26.03 3.32
CA ASP A 199 -18.17 26.74 4.35
C ASP A 199 -17.06 25.86 4.94
N LYS A 200 -17.29 24.55 5.05
CA LYS A 200 -16.25 23.58 5.47
C LYS A 200 -15.19 23.45 4.38
N LEU A 201 -15.59 23.38 3.10
CA LEU A 201 -14.66 23.40 1.96
C LEU A 201 -13.78 24.66 2.01
N ARG A 202 -14.37 25.86 2.10
CA ARG A 202 -13.64 27.12 2.14
C ARG A 202 -12.61 27.16 3.27
N ARG A 203 -13.04 26.79 4.48
CA ARG A 203 -12.16 26.76 5.65
C ARG A 203 -11.01 25.77 5.47
N LEU A 204 -11.27 24.54 5.04
CA LEU A 204 -10.23 23.52 4.88
C LEU A 204 -9.27 23.81 3.73
N CYS A 205 -9.73 24.47 2.66
CA CYS A 205 -8.84 24.96 1.60
C CYS A 205 -7.86 26.00 2.14
N GLN A 206 -8.33 26.96 2.94
CA GLN A 206 -7.45 27.94 3.58
C GLN A 206 -6.48 27.27 4.56
N GLU A 207 -6.97 26.38 5.42
CA GLU A 207 -6.11 25.62 6.36
C GLU A 207 -5.03 24.83 5.62
N ALA A 208 -5.36 24.19 4.49
CA ALA A 208 -4.37 23.47 3.70
C ALA A 208 -3.26 24.38 3.15
N VAL A 209 -3.60 25.59 2.70
CA VAL A 209 -2.60 26.57 2.25
C VAL A 209 -1.77 27.07 3.44
N ASP A 210 -2.41 27.37 4.57
CA ASP A 210 -1.75 27.83 5.79
C ASP A 210 -0.78 26.77 6.35
N ASP A 211 -1.12 25.48 6.22
CA ASP A 211 -0.28 24.32 6.57
C ASP A 211 0.87 24.07 5.57
N GLY A 212 0.95 24.86 4.48
CA GLY A 212 2.04 24.81 3.50
C GLY A 212 1.82 23.85 2.32
N PHE A 213 0.60 23.34 2.11
CA PHE A 213 0.31 22.56 0.91
C PHE A 213 0.24 23.45 -0.33
N ASN A 214 1.04 23.11 -1.34
CA ASN A 214 1.01 23.79 -2.64
C ASN A 214 0.01 23.17 -3.64
N HIS A 215 -0.63 22.05 -3.28
CA HIS A 215 -1.55 21.31 -4.13
C HIS A 215 -2.71 20.74 -3.31
N ILE A 216 -3.94 20.97 -3.78
CA ILE A 216 -5.18 20.48 -3.18
C ILE A 216 -6.00 19.74 -4.25
N LYS A 217 -6.70 18.68 -3.87
CA LYS A 217 -7.61 17.91 -4.75
C LYS A 217 -9.05 17.99 -4.27
N LEU A 218 -9.98 18.24 -5.19
CA LEU A 218 -11.43 18.23 -4.95
C LEU A 218 -12.09 16.99 -5.58
N LYS A 219 -13.13 16.48 -4.92
CA LYS A 219 -14.06 15.51 -5.50
C LYS A 219 -15.14 16.24 -6.30
N VAL A 220 -15.46 15.69 -7.47
CA VAL A 220 -16.44 16.18 -8.45
C VAL A 220 -17.19 15.00 -9.08
N GLY A 221 -18.21 15.26 -9.89
CA GLY A 221 -18.83 14.25 -10.78
C GLY A 221 -20.22 13.75 -10.37
N ARG A 222 -20.82 14.30 -9.29
CA ARG A 222 -22.20 13.98 -8.91
C ARG A 222 -23.20 14.95 -9.54
N ASP A 223 -22.92 16.25 -9.47
CA ASP A 223 -23.74 17.30 -10.06
C ASP A 223 -22.85 18.41 -10.63
N ARG A 224 -23.12 18.80 -11.89
CA ARG A 224 -22.29 19.77 -12.61
C ARG A 224 -22.35 21.18 -12.00
N ALA A 225 -23.51 21.58 -11.48
CA ALA A 225 -23.66 22.91 -10.90
C ALA A 225 -22.93 23.01 -9.55
N ASP A 226 -23.00 21.94 -8.74
CA ASP A 226 -22.20 21.79 -7.52
C ASP A 226 -20.71 21.83 -7.83
N ASP A 227 -20.24 21.10 -8.83
CA ASP A 227 -18.82 21.06 -9.21
C ASP A 227 -18.33 22.47 -9.59
N ILE A 228 -19.07 23.20 -10.43
CA ILE A 228 -18.74 24.58 -10.83
C ILE A 228 -18.73 25.52 -9.62
N ARG A 229 -19.70 25.40 -8.70
CA ARG A 229 -19.78 26.24 -7.50
C ARG A 229 -18.60 25.98 -6.56
N ARG A 230 -18.30 24.72 -6.26
CA ARG A 230 -17.22 24.29 -5.36
C ARG A 230 -15.85 24.70 -5.89
N LEU A 231 -15.61 24.55 -7.19
CA LEU A 231 -14.36 24.98 -7.83
C LEU A 231 -14.17 26.51 -7.85
N ARG A 232 -15.23 27.30 -7.67
CA ARG A 232 -15.10 28.77 -7.48
C ARG A 232 -14.82 29.16 -6.03
N ILE A 233 -15.03 28.24 -5.08
CA ILE A 233 -14.79 28.47 -3.65
C ILE A 233 -13.34 28.15 -3.30
N ALA A 234 -12.85 27.01 -3.79
CA ALA A 234 -11.47 26.55 -3.63
C ALA A 234 -10.50 27.36 -4.50
#